data_AF-A0A257GA84-F1
#
_entry.id   AF-A0A257GA84-F1
#
_cell.length_a   1.000
_cell.length_b   1.000
_cell.length_c   1.000
_cell.angle_alpha   90.00
_cell.angle_beta   90.00
_cell.angle_gamma   90.00
#
_symmetry.space_group_name_H-M   'P 1'
#
loop_
_entity.id
_entity.type
_entity.pdbx_description
1 polymer ?
#
loop_
_entity_poly.entity_id
_entity_poly.type
_entity_poly.pdbx_seq_one_letter_code
_entity_poly.pdbx_strand_id
1 'polypeptide(L)'
;MSRPKCLQAYVSDELATRARAAASANGLALSEWLRTVIVRACDSDLSVASDRSVMLRLYRQSLFAMVGVDALLAGHSDHALRERVHTAFAARCRAAGVAETTDEGGSHEA
;
A
#
# COMPACT_ATOMS: atom_id res chain seq x y z
N MET A 1 29.71 -2.52 23.56
CA MET A 1 28.50 -2.99 22.87
C MET A 1 27.51 -3.52 23.90
N SER A 2 26.23 -3.17 23.79
CA SER A 2 25.17 -3.63 24.71
C SER A 2 24.93 -5.13 24.54
N ARG A 3 24.68 -5.87 25.63
CA ARG A 3 24.31 -7.29 25.56
C ARG A 3 22.95 -7.44 24.85
N PRO A 4 22.76 -8.47 23.99
CA PRO A 4 21.47 -8.76 23.40
C PRO A 4 20.40 -8.99 24.48
N LYS A 5 19.19 -8.46 24.26
CA LYS A 5 18.02 -8.73 25.12
C LYS A 5 17.20 -9.86 24.50
N CYS A 6 16.79 -10.82 25.31
CA CYS A 6 15.91 -11.91 24.87
C CYS A 6 14.47 -11.42 24.77
N LEU A 7 13.81 -11.75 23.66
CA LEU A 7 12.36 -11.58 23.48
C LEU A 7 11.72 -12.96 23.59
N GLN A 8 10.82 -13.15 24.56
CA GLN A 8 10.06 -14.39 24.70
C GLN A 8 8.77 -14.30 23.90
N ALA A 9 8.52 -15.29 23.05
CA ALA A 9 7.28 -15.43 22.30
C ALA A 9 6.83 -16.89 22.32
N TYR A 10 5.59 -17.12 22.74
CA TYR A 10 4.95 -18.43 22.63
C TYR A 10 4.28 -18.53 21.25
N VAL A 11 4.52 -19.63 20.56
CA VAL A 11 3.99 -19.91 19.23
C VAL A 11 3.41 -21.32 19.20
N SER A 12 2.49 -21.58 18.27
CA SER A 12 1.99 -22.94 18.04
C SER A 12 3.10 -23.84 17.51
N ASP A 13 2.94 -25.16 17.69
CA ASP A 13 3.88 -26.16 17.16
C ASP A 13 4.01 -26.08 15.63
N GLU A 14 2.91 -25.80 14.95
CA GLU A 14 2.90 -25.60 13.49
C GLU A 14 3.82 -24.44 13.09
N LEU A 15 3.68 -23.28 13.76
CA LEU A 15 4.49 -22.11 13.46
C LEU A 15 5.97 -22.34 13.82
N ALA A 16 6.25 -23.00 14.95
CA ALA A 16 7.60 -23.37 15.34
C ALA A 16 8.26 -24.27 14.28
N THR A 17 7.51 -25.24 13.74
CA THR A 17 7.99 -26.15 12.71
C THR A 17 8.27 -25.41 11.40
N ARG A 18 7.33 -24.56 10.97
CA ARG A 18 7.49 -23.73 9.77
C ARG A 18 8.68 -22.77 9.88
N ALA A 19 8.87 -22.12 11.02
CA ALA A 19 10.00 -21.22 11.26
C ALA A 19 11.34 -21.97 11.20
N ARG A 20 11.43 -23.17 11.77
CA ARG A 20 12.63 -24.01 11.67
C ARG A 20 12.91 -24.45 10.24
N ALA A 21 11.89 -24.86 9.50
CA ALA A 21 12.02 -25.22 8.09
C ALA A 21 12.51 -24.03 7.24
N ALA A 22 11.95 -22.85 7.46
CA ALA A 22 12.36 -21.62 6.79
C ALA A 22 13.81 -21.23 7.11
N ALA A 23 14.22 -21.31 8.38
CA ALA A 23 15.60 -21.04 8.77
C ALA A 23 16.58 -22.00 8.08
N SER A 24 16.27 -23.30 8.09
CA SER A 24 17.06 -24.35 7.42
C SER A 24 17.18 -24.11 5.91
N ALA A 25 16.07 -23.76 5.25
CA ALA A 25 16.07 -23.45 3.81
C ALA A 25 16.95 -22.25 3.44
N ASN A 26 17.19 -21.33 4.39
CA ASN A 26 18.09 -20.18 4.22
C ASN A 26 19.52 -20.46 4.73
N GLY A 27 19.81 -21.66 5.24
CA GLY A 27 21.11 -22.01 5.82
C GLY A 27 21.43 -21.27 7.12
N LEU A 28 20.42 -20.78 7.85
CA LEU A 28 20.58 -19.96 9.05
C LEU A 28 20.14 -20.72 10.31
N ALA A 29 20.75 -20.35 11.44
CA ALA A 29 20.19 -20.72 12.74
C ALA A 29 18.83 -20.05 12.96
N LEU A 30 17.90 -20.72 13.65
CA LEU A 30 16.56 -20.19 13.90
C LEU A 30 16.59 -18.81 14.57
N SER A 31 17.49 -18.58 15.52
CA SER A 31 17.65 -17.31 16.22
C SER A 31 18.10 -16.18 15.30
N GLU A 32 19.00 -16.45 14.36
CA GLU A 32 19.50 -15.49 13.37
C GLU A 32 18.43 -15.17 12.33
N TRP A 33 17.72 -16.19 11.86
CA TRP A 33 16.59 -16.03 10.95
C TRP A 33 15.49 -15.18 11.60
N LEU A 34 15.08 -15.50 12.83
CA LEU A 34 14.09 -14.71 13.59
C LEU A 34 14.55 -13.27 13.80
N ARG A 35 15.82 -13.05 14.16
CA ARG A 35 16.37 -11.70 14.31
C ARG A 35 16.25 -10.92 13.00
N THR A 36 16.59 -11.54 11.87
CA THR A 36 16.51 -10.91 10.55
C THR A 36 15.08 -10.55 10.18
N VAL A 37 14.12 -11.45 10.45
CA VAL A 37 12.69 -11.20 10.22
C VAL A 37 12.19 -10.05 11.08
N ILE A 38 12.55 -10.02 12.37
CA ILE A 38 12.16 -8.95 13.30
C ILE A 38 12.74 -7.61 12.87
N VAL A 39 14.03 -7.57 12.50
CA VAL A 39 14.68 -6.35 11.99
C VAL A 39 13.96 -5.86 10.73
N ARG A 40 13.71 -6.74 9.76
CA ARG A 40 12.97 -6.37 8.55
C ARG A 40 11.57 -5.87 8.86
N ALA A 41 10.89 -6.47 9.84
CA ALA A 41 9.58 -5.99 10.27
C ALA A 41 9.65 -4.62 10.95
N CYS A 42 10.64 -4.37 11.79
CA CYS A 42 10.79 -3.07 12.43
C CYS A 42 11.21 -1.97 11.44
N ASP A 43 12.08 -2.29 10.49
CA ASP A 43 12.62 -1.34 9.51
C ASP A 43 11.65 -1.10 8.35
N SER A 44 10.91 -2.14 7.95
CA SER A 44 9.91 -2.08 6.89
C SER A 44 8.55 -1.75 7.47
N ASP A 45 8.45 -0.71 8.31
CA ASP A 45 7.19 -0.08 8.74
C ASP A 45 6.04 -1.10 8.82
N LEU A 46 6.29 -2.20 9.55
CA LEU A 46 5.41 -3.37 9.57
C LEU A 46 4.25 -3.06 10.51
N SER A 47 3.51 -2.00 10.15
CA SER A 47 2.08 -2.11 10.15
C SER A 47 1.81 -3.47 9.52
N VAL A 48 1.27 -4.38 10.32
CA VAL A 48 0.42 -5.46 9.86
C VAL A 48 -0.69 -4.76 9.10
N ALA A 49 -0.34 -4.36 7.89
CA ALA A 49 -1.13 -3.53 7.05
C ALA A 49 -2.08 -4.54 6.44
N SER A 50 -3.17 -4.81 7.16
CA SER A 50 -4.40 -5.29 6.55
C SER A 50 -4.49 -4.65 5.17
N ASP A 51 -4.85 -5.40 4.14
CA ASP A 51 -5.04 -4.88 2.77
C ASP A 51 -5.73 -3.51 2.77
N ARG A 52 -6.62 -3.28 3.73
CA ARG A 52 -7.27 -2.00 4.04
C ARG A 52 -6.34 -0.81 4.26
N SER A 53 -5.23 -0.93 4.98
CA SER A 53 -4.30 0.18 5.27
C SER A 53 -3.35 0.47 4.12
N VAL A 54 -2.95 -0.55 3.35
CA VAL A 54 -2.27 -0.36 2.05
C VAL A 54 -3.22 0.34 1.09
N MET A 55 -4.46 -0.14 0.99
CA MET A 55 -5.51 0.52 0.21
C MET A 55 -5.77 1.95 0.69
N LEU A 56 -5.81 2.21 1.99
CA LEU A 56 -6.00 3.56 2.53
C LEU A 56 -4.83 4.48 2.16
N ARG A 57 -3.60 3.97 2.22
CA ARG A 57 -2.39 4.72 1.84
C ARG A 57 -2.39 5.04 0.34
N LEU A 58 -2.67 4.03 -0.50
CA LEU A 58 -2.81 4.20 -1.94
C LEU A 58 -3.95 5.17 -2.28
N TYR A 59 -5.10 5.04 -1.62
CA TYR A 59 -6.24 5.93 -1.81
C TYR A 59 -5.92 7.39 -1.45
N ARG A 60 -5.27 7.64 -0.31
CA ARG A 60 -4.83 8.99 0.07
C ARG A 60 -3.84 9.59 -0.93
N GLN A 61 -2.92 8.78 -1.44
CA GLN A 61 -1.97 9.22 -2.46
C GLN A 61 -2.65 9.51 -3.80
N SER A 62 -3.62 8.68 -4.21
CA SER A 62 -4.44 8.92 -5.41
C SER A 62 -5.27 10.19 -5.30
N LEU A 63 -5.89 10.45 -4.14
CA LEU A 63 -6.61 11.70 -3.88
C LEU A 63 -5.69 12.92 -3.98
N PHE A 64 -4.50 12.85 -3.36
CA PHE A 64 -3.53 13.94 -3.46
C PHE A 64 -3.09 14.19 -4.91
N ALA A 65 -2.84 13.12 -5.68
CA ALA A 65 -2.49 13.23 -7.09
C ALA A 65 -3.61 13.86 -7.92
N MET A 66 -4.88 13.46 -7.68
CA MET A 66 -6.04 14.04 -8.35
C MET A 66 -6.15 15.55 -8.08
N VAL A 67 -6.11 15.95 -6.81
CA VAL A 67 -6.18 17.36 -6.41
C VAL A 67 -5.00 18.17 -6.97
N GLY A 68 -3.79 17.59 -6.94
CA GLY A 68 -2.59 18.22 -7.50
C GLY A 68 -2.70 18.45 -9.01
N VAL A 69 -3.18 17.45 -9.76
CA VAL A 69 -3.40 17.57 -11.21
C VAL A 69 -4.49 18.59 -11.51
N ASP A 70 -5.60 18.59 -10.78
CA ASP A 70 -6.66 19.58 -10.97
C ASP A 70 -6.19 21.00 -10.69
N ALA A 71 -5.40 21.21 -9.63
CA ALA A 71 -4.80 22.51 -9.33
C ALA A 71 -3.85 22.99 -10.46
N LEU A 72 -3.05 22.07 -11.01
CA LEU A 72 -2.16 22.38 -12.14
C LEU A 72 -2.93 22.71 -13.42
N LEU A 73 -4.01 21.97 -13.71
CA LEU A 73 -4.86 22.22 -14.88
C LEU A 73 -5.66 23.52 -14.72
N ALA A 74 -6.11 23.85 -13.52
CA ALA A 74 -6.84 25.09 -13.23
C ALA A 74 -5.95 26.34 -13.39
N GLY A 75 -4.67 26.24 -13.05
CA GLY A 75 -3.69 27.33 -13.22
C GLY A 75 -3.09 27.42 -14.63
N HIS A 76 -3.46 26.52 -15.55
CA HIS A 76 -2.86 26.46 -16.88
C HIS A 76 -3.45 27.54 -17.82
N SER A 77 -2.60 28.11 -18.68
CA SER A 77 -3.01 29.19 -19.61
C SER A 77 -3.95 28.73 -20.72
N ASP A 78 -3.92 27.44 -21.06
CA ASP A 78 -4.88 26.80 -21.96
C ASP A 78 -6.06 26.24 -21.17
N HIS A 79 -7.17 26.96 -21.17
CA HIS A 79 -8.40 26.59 -20.46
C HIS A 79 -9.10 25.34 -21.03
N ALA A 80 -8.83 24.97 -22.29
CA ALA A 80 -9.39 23.77 -22.89
C ALA A 80 -8.56 22.51 -22.59
N LEU A 81 -7.35 22.67 -22.02
CA LEU A 81 -6.48 21.53 -21.66
C LEU A 81 -7.16 20.60 -20.67
N ARG A 82 -7.87 21.16 -19.68
CA ARG A 82 -8.57 20.39 -18.66
C ARG A 82 -9.57 19.40 -19.28
N GLU A 83 -10.44 19.87 -20.16
CA GLU A 83 -11.44 19.02 -20.84
C GLU A 83 -10.79 17.91 -21.69
N ARG A 84 -9.70 18.23 -22.40
CA ARG A 84 -8.96 17.24 -23.20
C ARG A 84 -8.32 16.17 -22.31
N VAL A 85 -7.79 16.53 -21.15
CA VAL A 85 -7.21 15.58 -20.19
C VAL A 85 -8.28 14.65 -19.63
N HIS A 86 -9.44 15.17 -19.21
CA HIS A 86 -10.54 14.32 -18.75
C HIS A 86 -11.05 13.38 -19.85
N THR A 87 -11.17 13.87 -21.09
CA THR A 87 -11.58 13.05 -22.24
C THR A 87 -10.58 11.91 -22.50
N ALA A 88 -9.28 12.20 -22.47
CA ALA A 88 -8.23 11.22 -22.67
C ALA A 88 -8.16 10.21 -21.50
N PHE A 89 -8.41 10.67 -20.27
CA PHE A 89 -8.50 9.82 -19.08
C PHE A 89 -9.66 8.83 -19.20
N ALA A 90 -10.87 9.30 -19.52
CA ALA A 90 -12.03 8.44 -19.72
C ALA A 90 -11.81 7.38 -20.83
N ALA A 91 -11.17 7.77 -21.93
CA ALA A 91 -10.80 6.84 -23.01
C ALA A 91 -9.82 5.76 -22.54
N ARG A 92 -8.82 6.11 -21.73
CA ARG A 92 -7.85 5.16 -21.17
C ARG A 92 -8.48 4.23 -20.14
N CYS A 93 -9.38 4.71 -19.28
CA CYS A 93 -10.10 3.87 -18.32
C CYS A 93 -10.95 2.83 -19.04
N ARG A 94 -11.70 3.23 -20.08
CA ARG A 94 -12.45 2.31 -20.94
C ARG A 94 -11.55 1.26 -21.60
N ALA A 95 -10.41 1.67 -22.15
CA ALA A 95 -9.46 0.75 -22.79
C ALA A 95 -8.83 -0.24 -21.80
N ALA A 96 -8.64 0.18 -20.54
CA ALA A 96 -8.10 -0.65 -19.47
C ALA A 96 -9.14 -1.57 -18.79
N GLY A 97 -10.42 -1.48 -19.18
CA GLY A 97 -11.51 -2.23 -18.53
C GLY A 97 -11.80 -1.76 -17.10
N VAL A 98 -11.31 -0.59 -16.70
CA VAL A 98 -11.61 0.05 -15.41
C VAL A 98 -12.88 0.87 -15.65
N ALA A 99 -14.04 0.27 -15.37
CA ALA A 99 -15.32 0.95 -15.56
C ALA A 99 -15.38 2.22 -14.69
N GLU A 100 -15.90 3.32 -15.25
CA GLU A 100 -16.34 4.47 -14.47
C GLU A 100 -17.47 3.98 -13.56
N THR A 101 -17.16 3.73 -12.28
CA THR A 101 -18.20 3.63 -11.26
C THR A 101 -18.72 5.04 -11.03
N THR A 102 -19.63 5.49 -11.90
CA THR A 102 -20.55 6.58 -11.59
C THR A 102 -21.47 6.11 -10.47
N ASP A 103 -20.97 6.12 -9.24
CA ASP A 103 -21.78 6.13 -8.03
C ASP A 103 -21.34 7.32 -7.16
N GLU A 104 -21.22 8.49 -7.80
CA GLU A 104 -21.23 9.77 -7.10
C GLU A 104 -22.68 10.24 -6.98
N GLY A 105 -23.31 9.85 -5.87
CA GLY A 105 -24.13 10.73 -5.04
C GLY A 105 -25.17 11.59 -5.75
N GLY A 106 -26.25 10.97 -6.24
CA GLY A 106 -27.52 11.66 -6.44
C GLY A 106 -28.20 11.94 -5.09
N SER A 107 -27.86 13.03 -4.42
CA SER A 107 -28.75 13.66 -3.44
C SER A 107 -28.97 15.11 -3.84
N HIS A 108 -30.04 15.29 -4.61
CA HIS A 108 -30.67 16.56 -4.91
C HIS A 108 -31.18 17.16 -3.59
N GLU A 109 -30.51 18.20 -3.07
CA GLU A 109 -31.15 19.13 -2.14
C GLU A 109 -31.69 20.31 -2.96
N ALA A 110 -33.01 20.35 -3.09
CA ALA A 110 -33.81 21.49 -3.48
C ALA A 110 -35.01 21.56 -2.52
#